data_AF-A0A3S7GWD1-F1
#
_entry.id   AF-A0A3S7GWD1-F1
#
_cell.length_a   1.000
_cell.length_b   1.000
_cell.length_c   1.000
_cell.angle_alpha   90.00
_cell.angle_beta   90.00
_cell.angle_gamma   90.00
#
_symmetry.space_group_name_H-M   'P 1'
#
loop_
_entity.id
_entity.type
_entity.pdbx_description
1 polymer ?
#
loop_
_entity_poly.entity_id
_entity_poly.type
_entity_poly.pdbx_seq_one_letter_code
_entity_poly.pdbx_strand_id
1 'polypeptide(L)'
;MVILKRSSKVAIALLMMFLFLFVPSMTKIASAHATLEKTTPAQNGIVSKQPDTIELTFNEPVNAEYSGITIYNDKGKKVADIKPSTTGHSDTLSFSGDQLKEGTQQIKWHTVSADGHEISDQFEFSVGKKTANGVDTTPVAYETPAFWFGVFRYIAEGATIILVGLYWLNGIARRNNLSTFDIFPRHVAVSLIMMMAYIMSLVLYLMTLSSDILDSVLTFNPSVLIQFPYILSAVALIILSGLFVLRNMERTWYWAISIIMILALSMSGHAWSQSVPVWSIILRTLHLAGISLWLGALIYLFSSVFTKKRDAVDLLREILFKVNGAAVVVIIITGILMSIDETKILSIWSNMQTWTILLIIKIAGTLMMMALGFMQTTRALNKRYRINKVSLIVEVSIGIILILVGVIMSQINIP
;
A
#
# COMPACT_ATOMS: atom_id res chain seq x y z
N MET A 1 9.77 37.01 -26.76
CA MET A 1 10.34 36.73 -25.42
C MET A 1 9.29 36.24 -24.40
N VAL A 2 8.36 35.34 -24.76
CA VAL A 2 7.30 34.86 -23.82
C VAL A 2 7.12 33.32 -23.81
N ILE A 3 7.77 32.57 -24.70
CA ILE A 3 7.56 31.12 -24.83
C ILE A 3 8.38 30.29 -23.83
N LEU A 4 9.47 30.85 -23.27
CA LEU A 4 10.38 30.13 -22.36
C LEU A 4 9.94 30.06 -20.88
N LYS A 5 8.88 30.76 -20.46
CA LYS A 5 8.46 30.78 -19.03
C LYS A 5 7.54 29.63 -18.60
N ARG A 6 6.98 28.85 -19.53
CA ARG A 6 6.00 27.79 -19.22
C ARG A 6 6.64 26.40 -19.13
N SER A 7 7.66 26.13 -19.94
CA SER A 7 8.44 24.89 -19.92
C SER A 7 9.32 24.77 -18.68
N SER A 8 9.85 25.89 -18.16
CA SER A 8 10.68 25.88 -16.95
C SER A 8 9.92 25.44 -15.71
N LYS A 9 8.62 25.79 -15.58
CA LYS A 9 7.79 25.37 -14.44
C LYS A 9 7.46 23.88 -14.45
N VAL A 10 7.27 23.31 -15.64
CA VAL A 10 7.03 21.86 -15.82
C VAL A 10 8.31 21.08 -15.55
N ALA A 11 9.45 21.56 -16.06
CA ALA A 11 10.75 20.97 -15.79
C ALA A 11 11.11 21.04 -14.30
N ILE A 12 10.85 22.17 -13.61
CA ILE A 12 11.07 22.31 -12.17
C ILE A 12 10.12 21.41 -11.36
N ALA A 13 8.85 21.29 -11.76
CA ALA A 13 7.91 20.39 -11.09
C ALA A 13 8.30 18.92 -11.26
N LEU A 14 8.71 18.51 -12.47
CA LEU A 14 9.20 17.16 -12.74
C LEU A 14 10.54 16.87 -12.04
N LEU A 15 11.43 17.86 -11.98
CA LEU A 15 12.72 17.77 -11.27
C LEU A 15 12.52 17.69 -9.76
N MET A 16 11.62 18.49 -9.17
CA MET A 16 11.26 18.37 -7.75
C MET A 16 10.56 17.04 -7.46
N MET A 17 9.71 16.56 -8.36
CA MET A 17 9.07 15.24 -8.25
C MET A 17 10.11 14.10 -8.33
N PHE A 18 11.10 14.23 -9.21
CA PHE A 18 12.23 13.28 -9.33
C PHE A 18 13.14 13.32 -8.10
N LEU A 19 13.46 14.49 -7.56
CA LEU A 19 14.24 14.66 -6.33
C LEU A 19 13.48 14.16 -5.08
N PHE A 20 12.15 14.30 -5.05
CA PHE A 20 11.32 13.78 -3.95
C PHE A 20 11.21 12.25 -3.94
N LEU A 21 11.33 11.59 -5.10
CA LEU A 21 11.34 10.13 -5.21
C LEU A 21 12.66 9.50 -4.74
N PHE A 22 13.72 10.30 -4.54
CA PHE A 22 15.09 9.83 -4.27
C PHE A 22 15.64 10.27 -2.89
N VAL A 23 14.80 10.67 -1.94
CA VAL A 23 15.27 10.92 -0.56
C VAL A 23 15.70 9.58 0.06
N PRO A 24 16.99 9.37 0.41
CA PRO A 24 17.43 8.15 1.04
C PRO A 24 16.94 8.12 2.49
N SER A 25 16.07 7.16 2.80
CA SER A 25 15.53 6.93 4.13
C SER A 25 16.59 6.28 5.02
N MET A 26 17.21 7.07 5.90
CA MET A 26 17.95 6.58 7.06
C MET A 26 17.16 6.96 8.31
N THR A 27 16.27 6.10 8.79
CA THR A 27 15.70 6.27 10.14
C THR A 27 15.28 4.94 10.77
N LYS A 28 15.57 4.86 12.07
CA LYS A 28 15.27 3.74 12.97
C LYS A 28 13.76 3.58 13.15
N ILE A 29 13.36 2.32 13.18
CA ILE A 29 11.98 1.84 13.29
C ILE A 29 11.53 1.96 14.75
N ALA A 30 10.41 2.63 14.98
CA ALA A 30 9.56 2.39 16.13
C ALA A 30 8.26 1.80 15.56
N SER A 31 7.98 0.54 15.86
CA SER A 31 6.84 -0.21 15.32
C SER A 31 5.84 -0.45 16.44
N ALA A 32 4.55 -0.44 16.11
CA ALA A 32 3.48 -0.94 16.99
C ALA A 32 3.39 -2.48 17.02
N HIS A 33 4.15 -3.16 16.17
CA HIS A 33 4.34 -4.62 16.17
C HIS A 33 5.54 -5.00 17.05
N ALA A 34 5.71 -6.29 17.33
CA ALA A 34 6.89 -6.80 18.02
C ALA A 34 8.17 -6.16 17.47
N THR A 35 8.95 -5.57 18.37
CA THR A 35 10.23 -4.94 18.08
C THR A 35 11.31 -5.75 18.75
N LEU A 36 12.39 -5.99 18.02
CA LEU A 36 13.56 -6.63 18.59
C LEU A 36 14.25 -5.65 19.53
N GLU A 37 14.16 -5.91 20.84
CA GLU A 37 14.74 -5.06 21.87
C GLU A 37 16.20 -5.42 22.13
N LYS A 38 16.51 -6.72 22.10
CA LYS A 38 17.84 -7.21 22.48
C LYS A 38 18.22 -8.45 21.67
N THR A 39 19.50 -8.53 21.38
CA THR A 39 20.15 -9.69 20.77
C THR A 39 21.30 -10.19 21.63
N THR A 40 21.47 -11.51 21.69
CA THR A 40 22.66 -12.17 22.22
C THR A 40 23.15 -13.15 21.17
N PRO A 41 24.34 -12.98 20.56
CA PRO A 41 25.28 -11.88 20.71
C PRO A 41 24.69 -10.50 20.37
N ALA A 42 25.18 -9.47 21.04
CA ALA A 42 24.72 -8.10 20.82
C ALA A 42 24.98 -7.65 19.37
N GLN A 43 24.02 -6.92 18.80
CA GLN A 43 24.16 -6.27 17.50
C GLN A 43 25.42 -5.42 17.42
N ASN A 44 26.16 -5.57 16.32
CA ASN A 44 27.49 -5.01 16.05
C ASN A 44 28.58 -5.46 17.05
N GLY A 45 28.28 -6.43 17.92
CA GLY A 45 29.21 -6.96 18.91
C GLY A 45 30.23 -7.93 18.32
N ILE A 46 31.31 -8.15 19.07
CA ILE A 46 32.36 -9.13 18.75
C ILE A 46 32.43 -10.12 19.90
N VAL A 47 32.19 -11.39 19.63
CA VAL A 47 32.32 -12.49 20.61
C VAL A 47 33.63 -13.23 20.37
N SER A 48 34.34 -13.62 21.43
CA SER A 48 35.68 -14.23 21.31
C SER A 48 35.66 -15.66 20.78
N LYS A 49 34.54 -16.38 20.94
CA LYS A 49 34.34 -17.77 20.50
C LYS A 49 32.97 -17.89 19.85
N GLN A 50 32.79 -18.96 19.08
CA GLN A 50 31.48 -19.34 18.57
C GLN A 50 30.50 -19.47 19.74
N PRO A 51 29.38 -18.72 19.75
CA PRO A 51 28.38 -18.86 20.79
C PRO A 51 27.57 -20.13 20.56
N ASP A 52 27.14 -20.79 21.65
CA ASP A 52 26.30 -21.98 21.57
C ASP A 52 24.88 -21.63 21.10
N THR A 53 24.41 -20.42 21.42
CA THR A 53 23.06 -19.94 21.09
C THR A 53 23.07 -18.51 20.54
N ILE A 54 22.06 -18.23 19.73
CA ILE A 54 21.64 -16.87 19.35
C ILE A 54 20.27 -16.65 20.00
N GLU A 55 20.10 -15.55 20.72
CA GLU A 55 18.84 -15.15 21.36
C GLU A 55 18.34 -13.83 20.79
N LEU A 56 17.05 -13.78 20.48
CA LEU A 56 16.33 -12.58 20.07
C LEU A 56 15.21 -12.33 21.10
N THR A 57 15.27 -11.18 21.78
CA THR A 57 14.26 -10.75 22.74
C THR A 57 13.43 -9.61 22.17
N PHE A 58 12.11 -9.76 22.23
CA PHE A 58 11.12 -8.83 21.71
C PHE A 58 10.40 -8.11 22.86
N ASN A 59 9.78 -6.98 22.55
CA ASN A 59 8.98 -6.21 23.51
C ASN A 59 7.60 -6.83 23.82
N GLU A 60 7.20 -7.86 23.08
CA GLU A 60 5.97 -8.63 23.29
C GLU A 60 6.16 -10.10 22.86
N PRO A 61 5.29 -11.02 23.30
CA PRO A 61 5.39 -12.42 22.90
C PRO A 61 5.24 -12.61 21.40
N VAL A 62 6.10 -13.44 20.82
CA VAL A 62 6.05 -13.81 19.41
C VAL A 62 5.86 -15.32 19.23
N ASN A 63 5.27 -15.74 18.12
CA ASN A 63 4.99 -17.14 17.83
C ASN A 63 6.24 -17.85 17.31
N ALA A 64 6.81 -18.75 18.12
CA ALA A 64 8.05 -19.46 17.79
C ALA A 64 7.92 -20.40 16.56
N GLU A 65 6.74 -20.97 16.32
CA GLU A 65 6.50 -21.90 15.19
C GLU A 65 6.72 -21.22 13.84
N TYR A 66 6.22 -19.99 13.71
CA TYR A 66 6.34 -19.15 12.51
C TYR A 66 7.53 -18.19 12.55
N SER A 67 8.54 -18.51 13.37
CA SER A 67 9.77 -17.73 13.49
C SER A 67 10.97 -18.46 12.89
N GLY A 68 12.02 -17.70 12.57
CA GLY A 68 13.25 -18.27 12.04
C GLY A 68 14.35 -17.23 11.83
N ILE A 69 15.58 -17.72 11.74
CA ILE A 69 16.73 -16.90 11.30
C ILE A 69 17.39 -17.50 10.06
N THR A 70 17.94 -16.63 9.22
CA THR A 70 18.85 -16.98 8.12
C THR A 70 20.20 -16.35 8.40
N ILE A 71 21.25 -17.16 8.39
CA ILE A 71 22.64 -16.72 8.59
C ILE A 71 23.30 -16.50 7.24
N TYR A 72 23.97 -15.36 7.08
CA TYR A 72 24.84 -15.05 5.95
C TYR A 72 26.27 -14.77 6.44
N ASN A 73 27.26 -15.19 5.67
CA ASN A 73 28.67 -14.94 5.99
C ASN A 73 29.13 -13.52 5.59
N ASP A 74 30.40 -13.22 5.84
CA ASP A 74 31.06 -11.95 5.51
C ASP A 74 31.11 -11.58 4.02
N LYS A 75 30.71 -12.49 3.13
CA LYS A 75 30.58 -12.28 1.68
C LYS A 75 29.13 -12.19 1.21
N GLY A 76 28.16 -12.16 2.14
CA GLY A 76 26.73 -12.15 1.84
C GLY A 76 26.20 -13.48 1.30
N LYS A 77 26.95 -14.57 1.41
CA LYS A 77 26.49 -15.91 1.02
C LYS A 77 25.69 -16.54 2.15
N LYS A 78 24.48 -17.02 1.84
CA LYS A 78 23.64 -17.79 2.77
C LYS A 78 24.38 -19.03 3.28
N VAL A 79 24.38 -19.19 4.60
CA VAL A 79 25.01 -20.29 5.34
C VAL A 79 23.97 -21.32 5.77
N ALA A 80 22.91 -20.88 6.47
CA ALA A 80 21.88 -21.76 7.02
C ALA A 80 20.56 -21.02 7.27
N ASP A 81 19.45 -21.75 7.27
CA ASP A 81 18.19 -21.34 7.92
C ASP A 81 18.04 -22.15 9.21
N ILE A 82 17.62 -21.50 10.30
CA ILE A 82 17.55 -22.10 11.63
C ILE A 82 16.20 -21.76 12.27
N LYS A 83 15.54 -22.80 12.79
CA LYS A 83 14.33 -22.68 13.60
C LYS A 83 14.68 -22.51 15.08
N PRO A 84 13.83 -21.81 15.86
CA PRO A 84 14.07 -21.67 17.27
C PRO A 84 13.90 -23.01 17.99
N SER A 85 14.65 -23.22 19.07
CA SER A 85 14.38 -24.30 20.03
C SER A 85 13.24 -23.94 21.00
N THR A 86 12.90 -22.66 21.10
CA THR A 86 11.74 -22.16 21.86
C THR A 86 10.44 -22.67 21.21
N THR A 87 9.41 -22.94 22.03
CA THR A 87 8.08 -23.37 21.56
C THR A 87 6.98 -22.43 22.07
N GLY A 88 5.85 -22.40 21.37
CA GLY A 88 4.70 -21.57 21.74
C GLY A 88 4.94 -20.07 21.53
N HIS A 89 4.27 -19.24 22.34
CA HIS A 89 4.48 -17.79 22.35
C HIS A 89 5.52 -17.43 23.41
N SER A 90 6.53 -16.64 23.03
CA SER A 90 7.60 -16.26 23.94
C SER A 90 8.17 -14.90 23.58
N ASP A 91 8.57 -14.13 24.60
CA ASP A 91 9.29 -12.87 24.42
C ASP A 91 10.74 -13.10 23.95
N THR A 92 11.29 -14.30 24.12
CA THR A 92 12.67 -14.63 23.73
C THR A 92 12.74 -15.92 22.92
N LEU A 93 13.29 -15.81 21.72
CA LEU A 93 13.54 -16.94 20.84
C LEU A 93 15.01 -17.32 20.88
N SER A 94 15.30 -18.59 21.14
CA SER A 94 16.66 -19.15 21.16
C SER A 94 16.90 -20.02 19.93
N PHE A 95 18.04 -19.84 19.27
CA PHE A 95 18.47 -20.55 18.07
C PHE A 95 19.85 -21.17 18.29
N SER A 96 20.14 -22.32 17.67
CA SER A 96 21.47 -22.93 17.73
C SER A 96 22.52 -22.07 17.02
N GLY A 97 23.69 -21.92 17.64
CA GLY A 97 24.86 -21.25 17.08
C GLY A 97 25.79 -22.16 16.27
N ASP A 98 25.48 -23.45 16.10
CA ASP A 98 26.39 -24.46 15.53
C ASP A 98 26.86 -24.15 14.09
N GLN A 99 26.05 -23.41 13.33
CA GLN A 99 26.34 -23.04 11.94
C GLN A 99 27.18 -21.76 11.81
N LEU A 100 27.49 -21.09 12.93
CA LEU A 100 28.30 -19.88 12.94
C LEU A 100 29.77 -20.19 12.66
N LYS A 101 30.42 -19.31 11.91
CA LYS A 101 31.85 -19.40 11.60
C LYS A 101 32.57 -18.16 12.11
N GLU A 102 33.89 -18.26 12.25
CA GLU A 102 34.73 -17.10 12.52
C GLU A 102 34.53 -16.01 11.45
N GLY A 103 34.51 -14.74 11.87
CA GLY A 103 34.25 -13.58 11.03
C GLY A 103 32.90 -12.91 11.29
N THR A 104 32.60 -11.91 10.47
CA THR A 104 31.32 -11.18 10.52
C THR A 104 30.19 -12.02 9.94
N GLN A 105 29.06 -12.07 10.65
CA GLN A 105 27.86 -12.78 10.27
C GLN A 105 26.69 -11.79 10.23
N GLN A 106 25.89 -11.87 9.16
CA GLN A 106 24.64 -11.12 9.04
C GLN A 106 23.50 -12.09 9.34
N ILE A 107 22.68 -11.74 10.33
CA ILE A 107 21.51 -12.51 10.75
C ILE A 107 20.27 -11.78 10.26
N LYS A 108 19.52 -12.42 9.37
CA LYS A 108 18.17 -11.99 9.01
C LYS A 108 17.18 -12.81 9.81
N TRP A 109 16.21 -12.19 10.46
CA TRP A 109 15.20 -12.90 11.24
C TRP A 109 13.81 -12.54 10.75
N HIS A 110 12.87 -13.45 10.97
CA HIS A 110 11.44 -13.20 10.86
C HIS A 110 10.71 -13.82 12.05
N THR A 111 9.59 -13.22 12.43
CA THR A 111 8.71 -13.75 13.46
C THR A 111 7.29 -13.24 13.24
N VAL A 112 6.32 -13.83 13.94
CA VAL A 112 4.93 -13.42 13.92
C VAL A 112 4.57 -12.92 15.31
N SER A 113 4.19 -11.64 15.45
CA SER A 113 3.72 -11.07 16.71
C SER A 113 2.44 -11.76 17.21
N ALA A 114 2.10 -11.58 18.49
CA ALA A 114 0.89 -12.17 19.08
C ALA A 114 -0.41 -11.76 18.35
N ASP A 115 -0.39 -10.65 17.62
CA ASP A 115 -1.51 -10.16 16.79
C ASP A 115 -1.55 -10.77 15.37
N GLY A 116 -0.59 -11.64 15.04
CA GLY A 116 -0.55 -12.41 13.79
C GLY A 116 0.20 -11.76 12.63
N HIS A 117 0.88 -10.63 12.84
CA HIS A 117 1.65 -9.98 11.78
C HIS A 117 3.07 -10.54 11.69
N GLU A 118 3.45 -10.97 10.49
CA GLU A 118 4.84 -11.31 10.21
C GLU A 118 5.68 -10.03 10.13
N ILE A 119 6.76 -10.02 10.91
CA ILE A 119 7.77 -8.97 10.94
C ILE A 119 9.13 -9.59 10.65
N SER A 120 10.01 -8.82 10.03
CA SER A 120 11.37 -9.24 9.77
C SER A 120 12.32 -8.06 9.84
N ASP A 121 13.55 -8.31 10.28
CA ASP A 121 14.65 -7.35 10.26
C ASP A 121 15.96 -8.12 10.18
N GLN A 122 17.08 -7.41 10.29
CA GLN A 122 18.40 -7.99 10.24
C GLN A 122 19.39 -7.25 11.13
N PHE A 123 20.38 -7.98 11.65
CA PHE A 123 21.48 -7.42 12.42
C PHE A 123 22.79 -8.16 12.14
N GLU A 124 23.93 -7.53 12.37
CA GLU A 124 25.25 -8.14 12.24
C GLU A 124 25.91 -8.36 13.60
N PHE A 125 26.76 -9.38 13.73
CA PHE A 125 27.75 -9.53 14.81
C PHE A 125 28.97 -10.27 14.28
N SER A 126 30.06 -10.32 15.03
CA SER A 126 31.29 -11.02 14.60
C SER A 126 31.78 -12.05 15.61
N VAL A 127 32.28 -13.19 15.12
CA VAL A 127 32.91 -14.25 15.92
C VAL A 127 34.43 -14.18 15.75
N GLY A 128 35.17 -14.08 16.85
CA GLY A 128 36.63 -13.96 16.90
C GLY A 128 37.13 -12.56 16.51
N LYS A 129 36.87 -12.14 15.27
CA LYS A 129 37.28 -10.84 14.72
C LYS A 129 36.27 -10.32 13.71
N LYS A 130 36.23 -8.99 13.56
CA LYS A 130 35.43 -8.33 12.52
C LYS A 130 36.12 -8.51 11.16
N THR A 131 35.44 -9.12 10.19
CA THR A 131 35.96 -9.36 8.83
C THR A 131 35.25 -8.55 7.74
N ALA A 132 34.06 -8.01 8.03
CA ALA A 132 33.32 -7.12 7.15
C ALA A 132 32.62 -6.00 7.95
N ASN A 133 32.23 -4.92 7.26
CA ASN A 133 31.38 -3.86 7.78
C ASN A 133 30.18 -3.72 6.84
N GLY A 134 28.95 -3.92 7.33
CA GLY A 134 27.75 -3.73 6.52
C GLY A 134 27.70 -4.68 5.34
N VAL A 135 27.67 -6.00 5.62
CA VAL A 135 27.49 -7.02 4.58
C VAL A 135 26.15 -6.78 3.91
N ASP A 136 26.17 -6.28 2.68
CA ASP A 136 24.94 -6.06 1.93
C ASP A 136 24.38 -7.40 1.44
N THR A 137 23.46 -7.95 2.21
CA THR A 137 22.64 -9.12 1.85
C THR A 137 21.31 -8.71 1.24
N THR A 138 21.06 -7.41 1.05
CA THR A 138 19.80 -6.95 0.49
C THR A 138 19.83 -7.19 -1.02
N PRO A 139 18.96 -8.07 -1.56
CA PRO A 139 18.86 -8.22 -3.01
C PRO A 139 18.40 -6.90 -3.61
N VAL A 140 18.76 -6.65 -4.87
CA VAL A 140 18.24 -5.48 -5.57
C VAL A 140 16.71 -5.55 -5.56
N ALA A 141 16.03 -4.44 -5.24
CA ALA A 141 14.60 -4.47 -4.93
C ALA A 141 13.77 -5.22 -5.99
N TYR A 142 14.02 -4.99 -7.29
CA TYR A 142 13.31 -5.63 -8.39
C TYR A 142 13.57 -7.14 -8.55
N GLU A 143 14.53 -7.71 -7.83
CA GLU A 143 14.80 -9.16 -7.80
C GLU A 143 13.98 -9.86 -6.71
N THR A 144 13.32 -9.11 -5.84
CA THR A 144 12.51 -9.65 -4.74
C THR A 144 11.04 -9.77 -5.12
N PRO A 145 10.33 -10.84 -4.68
CA PRO A 145 8.88 -10.94 -4.85
C PRO A 145 8.11 -9.78 -4.21
N ALA A 146 8.61 -9.24 -3.10
CA ALA A 146 7.98 -8.14 -2.36
C ALA A 146 7.82 -6.86 -3.20
N PHE A 147 8.83 -6.52 -4.02
CA PHE A 147 8.73 -5.38 -4.93
C PHE A 147 7.62 -5.57 -5.96
N TRP A 148 7.62 -6.72 -6.64
CA TRP A 148 6.60 -7.02 -7.65
C TRP A 148 5.21 -7.16 -7.05
N PHE A 149 5.09 -7.72 -5.86
CA PHE A 149 3.86 -7.73 -5.09
C PHE A 149 3.31 -6.31 -4.94
N GLY A 150 4.13 -5.36 -4.48
CA GLY A 150 3.73 -3.95 -4.37
C GLY A 150 3.29 -3.35 -5.71
N VAL A 151 3.99 -3.66 -6.81
CA VAL A 151 3.65 -3.18 -8.17
C VAL A 151 2.31 -3.73 -8.64
N PHE A 152 2.11 -5.05 -8.58
CA PHE A 152 0.87 -5.69 -9.05
C PHE A 152 -0.31 -5.30 -8.18
N ARG A 153 -0.11 -5.19 -6.86
CA ARG A 153 -1.11 -4.67 -5.94
C ARG A 153 -1.51 -3.24 -6.29
N TYR A 154 -0.55 -2.34 -6.49
CA TYR A 154 -0.83 -0.97 -6.90
C TYR A 154 -1.66 -0.90 -8.19
N ILE A 155 -1.27 -1.68 -9.20
CA ILE A 155 -2.00 -1.76 -10.47
C ILE A 155 -3.42 -2.29 -10.24
N ALA A 156 -3.58 -3.37 -9.49
CA ALA A 156 -4.86 -4.03 -9.26
C ALA A 156 -5.82 -3.15 -8.43
N GLU A 157 -5.36 -2.58 -7.31
CA GLU A 157 -6.18 -1.73 -6.45
C GLU A 157 -6.52 -0.40 -7.14
N GLY A 158 -5.54 0.23 -7.80
CA GLY A 158 -5.76 1.45 -8.57
C GLY A 158 -6.75 1.25 -9.72
N ALA A 159 -6.63 0.14 -10.45
CA ALA A 159 -7.58 -0.22 -11.50
C ALA A 159 -9.00 -0.46 -10.95
N THR A 160 -9.13 -1.13 -9.80
CA THR A 160 -10.43 -1.30 -9.13
C THR A 160 -11.06 0.05 -8.77
N ILE A 161 -10.31 0.94 -8.10
CA ILE A 161 -10.78 2.28 -7.70
C ILE A 161 -11.26 3.07 -8.92
N ILE A 162 -10.49 3.03 -10.02
CA ILE A 162 -10.84 3.71 -11.28
C ILE A 162 -12.10 3.09 -11.89
N LEU A 163 -12.18 1.76 -12.00
CA LEU A 163 -13.30 1.05 -12.60
C LEU A 163 -14.60 1.32 -11.83
N VAL A 164 -14.56 1.15 -10.51
CA VAL A 164 -15.70 1.39 -9.62
C VAL A 164 -16.12 2.86 -9.68
N GLY A 165 -15.15 3.78 -9.59
CA GLY A 165 -15.39 5.21 -9.73
C GLY A 165 -16.10 5.59 -11.01
N LEU A 166 -15.57 5.14 -12.15
CA LEU A 166 -16.19 5.37 -13.46
C LEU A 166 -17.57 4.73 -13.58
N TYR A 167 -17.77 3.54 -13.01
CA TYR A 167 -19.06 2.86 -13.00
C TYR A 167 -20.10 3.65 -12.22
N TRP A 168 -19.78 4.09 -11.00
CA TRP A 168 -20.67 4.91 -10.17
C TRP A 168 -20.98 6.25 -10.84
N LEU A 169 -19.98 6.92 -11.41
CA LEU A 169 -20.19 8.19 -12.12
C LEU A 169 -21.06 8.04 -13.36
N ASN A 170 -20.89 6.98 -14.15
CA ASN A 170 -21.81 6.69 -15.26
C ASN A 170 -23.24 6.39 -14.75
N GLY A 171 -23.36 5.78 -13.58
CA GLY A 171 -24.64 5.58 -12.90
C GLY A 171 -25.33 6.89 -12.56
N ILE A 172 -24.59 7.84 -11.97
CA ILE A 172 -25.06 9.19 -11.62
C ILE A 172 -25.38 9.98 -12.89
N ALA A 173 -24.50 9.97 -13.89
CA ALA A 173 -24.68 10.64 -15.18
C ALA A 173 -25.97 10.19 -15.87
N ARG A 174 -26.23 8.88 -15.90
CA ARG A 174 -27.45 8.32 -16.49
C ARG A 174 -28.72 8.81 -15.80
N ARG A 175 -28.72 8.90 -14.46
CA ARG A 175 -29.88 9.42 -13.69
C ARG A 175 -30.16 10.89 -13.99
N ASN A 176 -29.17 11.63 -14.49
CA ASN A 176 -29.27 13.05 -14.81
C ASN A 176 -29.28 13.33 -16.32
N ASN A 177 -29.58 12.33 -17.16
CA ASN A 177 -29.64 12.45 -18.63
C ASN A 177 -28.34 12.97 -19.29
N LEU A 178 -27.19 12.72 -18.66
CA LEU A 178 -25.89 13.01 -19.24
C LEU A 178 -25.39 11.84 -20.09
N SER A 179 -24.47 12.11 -21.01
CA SER A 179 -23.87 11.07 -21.84
C SER A 179 -23.11 10.03 -21.01
N THR A 180 -23.35 8.75 -21.24
CA THR A 180 -22.60 7.68 -20.56
C THR A 180 -21.45 7.18 -21.42
N PHE A 181 -20.39 6.73 -20.80
CA PHE A 181 -19.34 5.94 -21.45
C PHE A 181 -19.68 4.46 -21.31
N ASP A 182 -19.70 3.74 -22.42
CA ASP A 182 -19.99 2.31 -22.41
C ASP A 182 -18.83 1.56 -21.77
N ILE A 183 -18.97 1.31 -20.48
CA ILE A 183 -18.08 0.44 -19.72
C ILE A 183 -18.29 -1.02 -20.17
N PHE A 184 -19.51 -1.41 -20.57
CA PHE A 184 -19.92 -2.80 -20.72
C PHE A 184 -19.33 -3.61 -21.91
N PRO A 185 -18.92 -3.04 -23.05
CA PRO A 185 -18.17 -3.85 -24.04
C PRO A 185 -16.70 -4.07 -23.64
N ARG A 186 -16.14 -3.15 -22.83
CA ARG A 186 -14.71 -3.09 -22.51
C ARG A 186 -14.36 -3.57 -21.10
N HIS A 187 -15.34 -3.61 -20.19
CA HIS A 187 -15.13 -4.03 -18.80
C HIS A 187 -14.71 -5.48 -18.68
N VAL A 188 -15.15 -6.38 -19.58
CA VAL A 188 -14.73 -7.78 -19.54
C VAL A 188 -13.20 -7.89 -19.61
N ALA A 189 -12.57 -7.23 -20.59
CA ALA A 189 -11.13 -7.25 -20.72
C ALA A 189 -10.43 -6.59 -19.51
N VAL A 190 -10.94 -5.44 -19.04
CA VAL A 190 -10.39 -4.73 -17.88
C VAL A 190 -10.51 -5.57 -16.60
N SER A 191 -11.67 -6.17 -16.35
CA SER A 191 -11.94 -7.03 -15.20
C SER A 191 -11.12 -8.32 -15.24
N LEU A 192 -10.89 -8.91 -16.42
CA LEU A 192 -10.00 -10.07 -16.57
C LEU A 192 -8.53 -9.69 -16.33
N ILE A 193 -8.07 -8.54 -16.84
CA ILE A 193 -6.72 -8.03 -16.57
C ILE A 193 -6.56 -7.76 -15.07
N MET A 194 -7.54 -7.13 -14.42
CA MET A 194 -7.56 -6.90 -12.98
C MET A 194 -7.55 -8.21 -12.20
N MET A 195 -8.36 -9.19 -12.60
CA MET A 195 -8.38 -10.52 -11.99
C MET A 195 -7.00 -11.17 -12.08
N MET A 196 -6.35 -11.11 -13.25
CA MET A 196 -4.99 -11.63 -13.43
C MET A 196 -3.96 -10.85 -12.61
N ALA A 197 -4.12 -9.53 -12.46
CA ALA A 197 -3.25 -8.72 -11.61
C ALA A 197 -3.39 -9.08 -10.14
N TYR A 198 -4.61 -9.35 -9.63
CA TYR A 198 -4.81 -9.86 -8.27
C TYR A 198 -4.26 -11.28 -8.10
N ILE A 199 -4.42 -12.16 -9.08
CA ILE A 199 -3.81 -13.51 -9.04
C ILE A 199 -2.29 -13.40 -8.94
N MET A 200 -1.67 -12.58 -9.80
CA MET A 200 -0.22 -12.38 -9.77
C MET A 200 0.23 -11.74 -8.45
N SER A 201 -0.51 -10.74 -7.96
CA SER A 201 -0.22 -10.10 -6.68
C SER A 201 -0.33 -11.08 -5.51
N LEU A 202 -1.32 -11.98 -5.53
CA LEU A 202 -1.47 -13.03 -4.52
C LEU A 202 -0.32 -14.04 -4.58
N VAL A 203 0.06 -14.51 -5.78
CA VAL A 203 1.21 -15.41 -5.95
C VAL A 203 2.49 -14.77 -5.42
N LEU A 204 2.74 -13.51 -5.77
CA LEU A 204 3.93 -12.79 -5.32
C LEU A 204 3.92 -12.56 -3.80
N TYR A 205 2.75 -12.30 -3.20
CA TYR A 205 2.60 -12.22 -1.75
C TYR A 205 2.88 -13.56 -1.07
N LEU A 206 2.36 -14.67 -1.62
CA LEU A 206 2.65 -16.01 -1.07
C LEU A 206 4.15 -16.35 -1.15
N MET A 207 4.86 -15.85 -2.16
CA MET A 207 6.32 -15.99 -2.27
C MET A 207 7.10 -15.16 -1.26
N THR A 208 6.49 -14.19 -0.57
CA THR A 208 7.15 -13.46 0.52
C THR A 208 7.05 -14.16 1.87
N LEU A 209 6.13 -15.13 2.01
CA LEU A 209 5.89 -15.84 3.26
C LEU A 209 6.93 -16.95 3.47
N SER A 210 7.19 -17.28 4.74
CA SER A 210 7.99 -18.45 5.09
C SER A 210 7.30 -19.76 4.68
N SER A 211 8.06 -20.84 4.51
CA SER A 211 7.54 -22.14 4.05
C SER A 211 6.45 -22.71 4.96
N ASP A 212 6.55 -22.48 6.27
CA ASP A 212 5.60 -23.04 7.24
C ASP A 212 4.28 -22.27 7.23
N ILE A 213 4.35 -20.94 7.07
CA ILE A 213 3.16 -20.11 6.88
C ILE A 213 2.49 -20.49 5.55
N LEU A 214 3.28 -20.67 4.49
CA LEU A 214 2.77 -21.07 3.18
C LEU A 214 2.06 -22.43 3.25
N ASP A 215 2.63 -23.42 3.93
CA ASP A 215 2.00 -24.74 4.11
C ASP A 215 0.69 -24.63 4.90
N SER A 216 0.68 -23.88 6.00
CA SER A 216 -0.53 -23.60 6.78
C SER A 216 -1.63 -22.89 5.97
N VAL A 217 -1.25 -21.97 5.09
CA VAL A 217 -2.18 -21.29 4.16
C VAL A 217 -2.74 -22.29 3.13
N LEU A 218 -1.88 -23.12 2.53
CA LEU A 218 -2.28 -24.10 1.51
C LEU A 218 -3.12 -25.26 2.06
N THR A 219 -2.94 -25.59 3.33
CA THR A 219 -3.78 -26.56 4.08
C THR A 219 -5.06 -25.93 4.64
N PHE A 220 -5.31 -24.64 4.34
CA PHE A 220 -6.49 -23.88 4.77
C PHE A 220 -6.68 -23.81 6.30
N ASN A 221 -5.59 -23.71 7.06
CA ASN A 221 -5.68 -23.54 8.50
C ASN A 221 -6.41 -22.21 8.84
N PRO A 222 -7.61 -22.25 9.46
CA PRO A 222 -8.41 -21.03 9.68
C PRO A 222 -7.72 -20.02 10.60
N SER A 223 -6.98 -20.52 11.60
CA SER A 223 -6.28 -19.67 12.57
C SER A 223 -5.19 -18.83 11.93
N VAL A 224 -4.53 -19.37 10.90
CA VAL A 224 -3.50 -18.69 10.11
C VAL A 224 -4.17 -17.77 9.09
N LEU A 225 -5.14 -18.24 8.32
CA LEU A 225 -5.78 -17.45 7.25
C LEU A 225 -6.38 -16.12 7.74
N ILE A 226 -6.97 -16.08 8.94
CA ILE A 226 -7.54 -14.85 9.53
C ILE A 226 -6.45 -13.80 9.82
N GLN A 227 -5.20 -14.22 10.04
CA GLN A 227 -4.06 -13.32 10.28
C GLN A 227 -3.50 -12.72 8.98
N PHE A 228 -3.88 -13.25 7.82
CA PHE A 228 -3.45 -12.77 6.50
C PHE A 228 -4.61 -12.12 5.73
N PRO A 229 -5.12 -10.96 6.17
CA PRO A 229 -6.30 -10.33 5.56
C PRO A 229 -6.08 -9.96 4.09
N TYR A 230 -4.84 -9.74 3.68
CA TYR A 230 -4.53 -9.52 2.27
C TYR A 230 -4.92 -10.73 1.40
N ILE A 231 -4.62 -11.96 1.83
CA ILE A 231 -4.98 -13.20 1.11
C ILE A 231 -6.51 -13.27 0.93
N LEU A 232 -7.26 -13.06 2.01
CA LEU A 232 -8.72 -13.07 2.00
C LEU A 232 -9.28 -11.99 1.05
N SER A 233 -8.75 -10.77 1.14
CA SER A 233 -9.18 -9.66 0.28
C SER A 233 -8.85 -9.92 -1.20
N ALA A 234 -7.67 -10.48 -1.51
CA ALA A 234 -7.25 -10.79 -2.87
C ALA A 234 -8.13 -11.88 -3.48
N VAL A 235 -8.41 -12.95 -2.75
CA VAL A 235 -9.34 -14.01 -3.19
C VAL A 235 -10.74 -13.45 -3.45
N ALA A 236 -11.27 -12.63 -2.53
CA ALA A 236 -12.55 -11.96 -2.72
C ALA A 236 -12.56 -11.07 -3.97
N LEU A 237 -11.50 -10.29 -4.20
CA LEU A 237 -11.38 -9.39 -5.35
C LEU A 237 -11.20 -10.14 -6.68
N ILE A 238 -10.54 -11.30 -6.69
CA ILE A 238 -10.46 -12.19 -7.85
C ILE A 238 -11.87 -12.67 -8.22
N ILE A 239 -12.61 -13.19 -7.23
CA ILE A 239 -13.98 -13.68 -7.43
C ILE A 239 -14.90 -12.54 -7.89
N LEU A 240 -14.88 -11.40 -7.21
CA LEU A 240 -15.72 -10.24 -7.55
C LEU A 240 -15.38 -9.68 -8.93
N SER A 241 -14.10 -9.66 -9.32
CA SER A 241 -13.69 -9.27 -10.68
C SER A 241 -14.24 -10.24 -11.72
N GLY A 242 -14.22 -11.54 -11.44
CA GLY A 242 -14.85 -12.56 -12.28
C GLY A 242 -16.37 -12.42 -12.37
N LEU A 243 -17.04 -12.18 -11.24
CA LEU A 243 -18.49 -11.92 -11.20
C LEU A 243 -18.87 -10.65 -11.97
N PHE A 244 -17.99 -9.65 -11.99
CA PHE A 244 -18.20 -8.41 -12.75
C PHE A 244 -18.10 -8.62 -14.28
N VAL A 245 -17.54 -9.74 -14.75
CA VAL A 245 -17.49 -10.12 -16.18
C VAL A 245 -18.83 -10.66 -16.68
N LEU A 246 -19.66 -11.21 -15.79
CA LEU A 246 -20.93 -11.83 -16.17
C LEU A 246 -21.83 -10.82 -16.87
N ARG A 247 -22.26 -11.16 -18.08
CA ARG A 247 -23.13 -10.32 -18.92
C ARG A 247 -24.60 -10.55 -18.58
N ASN A 248 -25.43 -9.55 -18.90
CA ASN A 248 -26.90 -9.62 -18.77
C ASN A 248 -27.41 -9.82 -17.34
N MET A 249 -26.61 -9.45 -16.33
CA MET A 249 -27.08 -9.41 -14.94
C MET A 249 -27.95 -8.16 -14.70
N GLU A 250 -28.81 -8.25 -13.69
CA GLU A 250 -29.58 -7.10 -13.21
C GLU A 250 -28.67 -5.95 -12.79
N ARG A 251 -29.10 -4.71 -13.03
CA ARG A 251 -28.23 -3.54 -12.79
C ARG A 251 -27.82 -3.39 -11.31
N THR A 252 -28.71 -3.79 -10.41
CA THR A 252 -28.47 -3.81 -8.96
C THR A 252 -27.30 -4.71 -8.58
N TRP A 253 -27.08 -5.80 -9.33
CA TRP A 253 -25.97 -6.73 -9.13
C TRP A 253 -24.60 -6.05 -9.26
N TYR A 254 -24.40 -5.30 -10.34
CA TYR A 254 -23.13 -4.59 -10.56
C TYR A 254 -22.87 -3.50 -9.52
N TRP A 255 -23.93 -2.85 -9.01
CA TRP A 255 -23.80 -1.93 -7.88
C TRP A 255 -23.34 -2.66 -6.62
N ALA A 256 -24.00 -3.77 -6.27
CA ALA A 256 -23.63 -4.57 -5.11
C ALA A 256 -22.17 -5.04 -5.20
N ILE A 257 -21.75 -5.63 -6.33
CA ILE A 257 -20.36 -6.07 -6.53
C ILE A 257 -19.39 -4.90 -6.36
N SER A 258 -19.64 -3.76 -7.01
CA SER A 258 -18.73 -2.62 -6.93
C SER A 258 -18.56 -2.07 -5.51
N ILE A 259 -19.62 -2.10 -4.69
CA ILE A 259 -19.55 -1.72 -3.26
C ILE A 259 -18.74 -2.75 -2.48
N ILE A 260 -19.01 -4.05 -2.70
CA ILE A 260 -18.30 -5.13 -2.02
C ILE A 260 -16.81 -5.13 -2.41
N MET A 261 -16.44 -4.75 -3.63
CA MET A 261 -15.04 -4.59 -4.03
C MET A 261 -14.32 -3.52 -3.22
N ILE A 262 -14.96 -2.36 -2.98
CA ILE A 262 -14.37 -1.30 -2.14
C ILE A 262 -14.26 -1.75 -0.68
N LEU A 263 -15.25 -2.48 -0.18
CA LEU A 263 -15.20 -3.06 1.15
C LEU A 263 -14.05 -4.08 1.28
N ALA A 264 -13.91 -5.01 0.32
CA ALA A 264 -12.86 -6.01 0.30
C ALA A 264 -11.45 -5.37 0.27
N LEU A 265 -11.25 -4.32 -0.53
CA LEU A 265 -10.01 -3.54 -0.53
C LEU A 265 -9.67 -2.95 0.85
N SER A 266 -10.69 -2.57 1.60
CA SER A 266 -10.57 -1.91 2.90
C SER A 266 -10.21 -2.86 4.04
N MET A 267 -10.37 -4.17 3.84
CA MET A 267 -10.06 -5.19 4.84
C MET A 267 -8.56 -5.51 4.95
N SER A 268 -7.73 -5.04 4.03
CA SER A 268 -6.28 -5.32 4.01
C SER A 268 -5.46 -4.25 4.74
N GLY A 269 -4.23 -4.55 5.16
CA GLY A 269 -3.32 -3.60 5.82
C GLY A 269 -3.75 -3.24 7.25
N HIS A 270 -3.27 -2.09 7.75
CA HIS A 270 -3.40 -1.69 9.17
C HIS A 270 -4.82 -1.62 9.74
N ALA A 271 -5.83 -1.47 8.88
CA ALA A 271 -7.23 -1.44 9.32
C ALA A 271 -7.65 -2.76 10.01
N TRP A 272 -6.98 -3.87 9.69
CA TRP A 272 -7.26 -5.17 10.31
C TRP A 272 -6.63 -5.33 11.70
N SER A 273 -5.52 -4.63 11.96
CA SER A 273 -4.72 -4.75 13.19
C SER A 273 -5.09 -3.75 14.27
N GLN A 274 -6.04 -2.85 14.01
CA GLN A 274 -6.48 -1.87 15.01
C GLN A 274 -7.28 -2.51 16.14
N SER A 275 -7.34 -1.82 17.28
CA SER A 275 -8.10 -2.27 18.46
C SER A 275 -9.58 -2.56 18.19
N VAL A 276 -10.18 -1.82 17.24
CA VAL A 276 -11.56 -2.01 16.78
C VAL A 276 -11.58 -2.09 15.25
N PRO A 277 -11.21 -3.24 14.65
CA PRO A 277 -10.99 -3.36 13.19
C PRO A 277 -12.19 -2.94 12.35
N VAL A 278 -13.41 -3.24 12.83
CA VAL A 278 -14.66 -2.90 12.13
C VAL A 278 -14.75 -1.40 11.87
N TRP A 279 -14.32 -0.55 12.80
CA TRP A 279 -14.42 0.89 12.67
C TRP A 279 -13.40 1.44 11.67
N SER A 280 -12.18 0.94 11.73
CA SER A 280 -11.10 1.24 10.78
C SER A 280 -11.46 0.82 9.36
N ILE A 281 -12.05 -0.37 9.19
CA ILE A 281 -12.53 -0.87 7.88
C ILE A 281 -13.65 0.02 7.33
N ILE A 282 -14.60 0.46 8.15
CA ILE A 282 -15.67 1.36 7.72
C ILE A 282 -15.11 2.70 7.28
N LEU A 283 -14.22 3.31 8.07
CA LEU A 283 -13.57 4.57 7.72
C LEU A 283 -12.80 4.47 6.41
N ARG A 284 -12.04 3.38 6.24
CA ARG A 284 -11.29 3.12 5.00
C ARG A 284 -12.19 2.86 3.80
N THR A 285 -13.31 2.15 4.00
CA THR A 285 -14.31 1.93 2.94
C THR A 285 -14.90 3.26 2.46
N LEU A 286 -15.26 4.15 3.39
CA LEU A 286 -15.75 5.49 3.07
C LEU A 286 -14.66 6.33 2.38
N HIS A 287 -13.41 6.24 2.84
CA HIS A 287 -12.28 6.93 2.23
C HIS A 287 -12.06 6.48 0.78
N LEU A 288 -11.97 5.16 0.53
CA LEU A 288 -11.77 4.59 -0.79
C LEU A 288 -12.97 4.82 -1.71
N ALA A 289 -14.20 4.83 -1.18
CA ALA A 289 -15.40 5.22 -1.93
C ALA A 289 -15.32 6.70 -2.36
N GLY A 290 -14.87 7.58 -1.47
CA GLY A 290 -14.60 8.98 -1.78
C GLY A 290 -13.55 9.12 -2.89
N ILE A 291 -12.40 8.44 -2.77
CA ILE A 291 -11.34 8.45 -3.79
C ILE A 291 -11.89 7.92 -5.13
N SER A 292 -12.68 6.86 -5.12
CA SER A 292 -13.28 6.27 -6.32
C SER A 292 -14.21 7.26 -7.02
N LEU A 293 -15.12 7.92 -6.28
CA LEU A 293 -16.01 8.94 -6.85
C LEU A 293 -15.24 10.13 -7.42
N TRP A 294 -14.25 10.62 -6.67
CA TRP A 294 -13.46 11.77 -7.08
C TRP A 294 -12.62 11.48 -8.32
N LEU A 295 -11.93 10.33 -8.37
CA LEU A 295 -11.12 9.95 -9.53
C LEU A 295 -12.00 9.57 -10.74
N GLY A 296 -13.11 8.89 -10.48
CA GLY A 296 -14.13 8.59 -11.49
C GLY A 296 -14.67 9.85 -12.15
N ALA A 297 -14.92 10.91 -11.37
CA ALA A 297 -15.37 12.20 -11.89
C ALA A 297 -14.30 12.90 -12.75
N LEU A 298 -13.03 12.86 -12.35
CA LEU A 298 -11.91 13.38 -13.15
C LEU A 298 -11.77 12.64 -14.48
N ILE A 299 -11.83 11.31 -14.47
CA ILE A 299 -11.69 10.50 -15.69
C ILE A 299 -12.93 10.63 -16.58
N TYR A 300 -14.13 10.78 -16.00
CA TYR A 300 -15.35 11.08 -16.74
C TYR A 300 -15.26 12.45 -17.43
N LEU A 301 -14.77 13.48 -16.73
CA LEU A 301 -14.52 14.79 -17.30
C LEU A 301 -13.49 14.73 -18.43
N PHE A 302 -12.38 14.03 -18.20
CA PHE A 302 -11.35 13.77 -19.21
C PHE A 302 -11.99 13.13 -20.44
N SER A 303 -12.72 12.03 -20.27
CA SER A 303 -13.36 11.30 -21.37
C SER A 303 -14.34 12.19 -22.14
N SER A 304 -15.14 13.02 -21.46
CA SER A 304 -16.10 13.94 -22.08
C SER A 304 -15.41 15.00 -22.94
N VAL A 305 -14.33 15.60 -22.44
CA VAL A 305 -13.56 16.63 -23.15
C VAL A 305 -12.89 16.06 -24.41
N PHE A 306 -12.35 14.83 -24.33
CA PHE A 306 -11.59 14.23 -25.44
C PHE A 306 -12.46 13.53 -26.48
N THR A 307 -13.62 13.00 -26.08
CA THR A 307 -14.56 12.35 -27.02
C THR A 307 -15.55 13.31 -27.67
N LYS A 308 -15.49 14.62 -27.33
CA LYS A 308 -16.38 15.68 -27.83
C LYS A 308 -17.87 15.41 -27.63
N LYS A 309 -18.25 14.61 -26.61
CA LYS A 309 -19.65 14.47 -26.24
C LYS A 309 -20.15 15.83 -25.74
N ARG A 310 -21.14 16.39 -26.42
CA ARG A 310 -21.72 17.70 -26.10
C ARG A 310 -22.83 17.50 -25.08
N ASP A 311 -22.45 17.30 -23.82
CA ASP A 311 -23.40 17.42 -22.72
C ASP A 311 -23.75 18.89 -22.48
N ALA A 312 -24.91 19.14 -21.87
CA ALA A 312 -25.22 20.46 -21.33
C ALA A 312 -24.12 20.83 -20.31
N VAL A 313 -23.21 21.71 -20.73
CA VAL A 313 -21.97 22.00 -20.01
C VAL A 313 -22.26 22.45 -18.57
N ASP A 314 -23.36 23.16 -18.36
CA ASP A 314 -23.78 23.64 -17.05
C ASP A 314 -24.27 22.49 -16.14
N LEU A 315 -25.07 21.56 -16.66
CA LEU A 315 -25.56 20.41 -15.90
C LEU A 315 -24.42 19.44 -15.53
N LEU A 316 -23.55 19.15 -16.50
CA LEU A 316 -22.35 18.34 -16.29
C LEU A 316 -21.48 18.94 -15.18
N ARG A 317 -21.28 20.25 -15.23
CA ARG A 317 -20.46 20.98 -14.27
C ARG A 317 -21.07 20.99 -12.87
N GLU A 318 -22.37 21.20 -12.75
CA GLU A 318 -23.07 21.19 -11.46
C GLU A 318 -22.93 19.83 -10.77
N ILE A 319 -23.16 18.75 -11.51
CA ILE A 319 -23.09 17.39 -10.97
C ILE A 319 -21.66 17.03 -10.56
N LEU A 320 -20.67 17.27 -11.42
CA LEU A 320 -19.27 16.99 -11.09
C LEU A 320 -18.78 17.83 -9.91
N PHE A 321 -19.24 19.09 -9.79
CA PHE A 321 -18.90 19.93 -8.65
C PHE A 321 -19.48 19.36 -7.34
N LYS A 322 -20.77 18.96 -7.32
CA LYS A 322 -21.40 18.37 -6.13
C LYS A 322 -20.74 17.04 -5.75
N VAL A 323 -20.50 16.15 -6.71
CA VAL A 323 -19.88 14.84 -6.47
C VAL A 323 -18.45 15.01 -5.97
N ASN A 324 -17.62 15.82 -6.64
CA ASN A 324 -16.24 16.04 -6.20
C ASN A 324 -16.16 16.75 -4.86
N GLY A 325 -17.02 17.75 -4.61
CA GLY A 325 -17.08 18.45 -3.33
C GLY A 325 -17.40 17.50 -2.18
N ALA A 326 -18.45 16.68 -2.34
CA ALA A 326 -18.83 15.67 -1.36
C ALA A 326 -17.72 14.62 -1.16
N ALA A 327 -17.14 14.12 -2.25
CA ALA A 327 -16.06 13.12 -2.20
C ALA A 327 -14.83 13.66 -1.45
N VAL A 328 -14.40 14.91 -1.72
CA VAL A 328 -13.27 15.53 -1.02
C VAL A 328 -13.55 15.70 0.47
N VAL A 329 -14.76 16.14 0.84
CA VAL A 329 -15.15 16.24 2.26
C VAL A 329 -15.06 14.88 2.95
N VAL A 330 -15.60 13.83 2.33
CA VAL A 330 -15.51 12.46 2.86
C VAL A 330 -14.05 12.02 2.99
N ILE A 331 -13.22 12.21 1.96
CA ILE A 331 -11.79 11.85 1.97
C ILE A 331 -11.06 12.54 3.11
N ILE A 332 -11.29 13.84 3.32
CA ILE A 332 -10.63 14.62 4.39
C ILE A 332 -11.07 14.13 5.77
N ILE A 333 -12.38 14.04 6.01
CA ILE A 333 -12.90 13.62 7.32
C ILE A 333 -12.41 12.22 7.66
N THR A 334 -12.58 11.27 6.74
CA THR A 334 -12.14 9.89 6.95
C THR A 334 -10.62 9.77 7.05
N GLY A 335 -9.85 10.57 6.30
CA GLY A 335 -8.39 10.59 6.39
C GLY A 335 -7.88 11.08 7.75
N ILE A 336 -8.52 12.11 8.31
CA ILE A 336 -8.22 12.59 9.67
C ILE A 336 -8.57 11.52 10.70
N LEU A 337 -9.77 10.92 10.60
CA LEU A 337 -10.20 9.88 11.53
C LEU A 337 -9.31 8.63 11.48
N MET A 338 -8.94 8.16 10.29
CA MET A 338 -7.98 7.05 10.14
C MET A 338 -6.60 7.40 10.70
N SER A 339 -6.12 8.64 10.52
CA SER A 339 -4.83 9.05 11.09
C SER A 339 -4.87 9.03 12.62
N ILE A 340 -5.99 9.44 13.24
CA ILE A 340 -6.18 9.39 14.70
C ILE A 340 -6.29 7.95 15.19
N ASP A 341 -6.94 7.08 14.43
CA ASP A 341 -7.12 5.67 14.76
C ASP A 341 -5.80 4.91 14.69
N GLU A 342 -5.02 5.12 13.62
CA GLU A 342 -3.78 4.41 13.34
C GLU A 342 -2.58 4.96 14.13
N THR A 343 -2.55 6.26 14.46
CA THR A 343 -1.37 6.89 15.11
C THR A 343 -1.71 7.67 16.39
N LYS A 344 -0.73 7.75 17.30
CA LYS A 344 -0.74 8.77 18.36
C LYS A 344 -0.27 10.08 17.75
N ILE A 345 -1.13 11.11 17.71
CA ILE A 345 -0.83 12.40 17.04
C ILE A 345 0.52 13.03 17.48
N LEU A 346 0.96 12.76 18.71
CA LEU A 346 2.21 13.24 19.30
C LEU A 346 3.44 12.45 18.80
N SER A 347 3.31 11.15 18.48
CA SER A 347 4.43 10.32 17.98
C SER A 347 4.87 10.72 16.57
N ILE A 348 3.93 11.26 15.77
CA ILE A 348 4.18 11.77 14.41
C ILE A 348 5.33 12.78 14.39
N TRP A 349 5.42 13.65 15.41
CA TRP A 349 6.38 14.75 15.46
C TRP A 349 7.68 14.38 16.16
N SER A 350 7.66 13.41 17.09
CA SER A 350 8.84 12.98 17.82
C SER A 350 9.70 11.98 17.04
N ASN A 351 9.09 11.16 16.16
CA ASN A 351 9.77 10.13 15.39
C ASN A 351 9.40 10.24 13.90
N MET A 352 10.15 11.03 13.11
CA MET A 352 9.92 11.11 11.67
C MET A 352 10.34 9.81 10.95
N GLN A 353 9.35 8.98 10.67
CA GLN A 353 9.50 7.76 9.86
C GLN A 353 9.02 7.97 8.42
N THR A 354 9.31 6.99 7.55
CA THR A 354 8.83 6.94 6.16
C THR A 354 7.31 7.13 6.07
N TRP A 355 6.55 6.51 6.97
CA TRP A 355 5.09 6.66 7.01
C TRP A 355 4.66 8.12 7.25
N THR A 356 5.28 8.82 8.20
CA THR A 356 5.02 10.24 8.48
C THR A 356 5.32 11.13 7.27
N ILE A 357 6.45 10.88 6.60
CA ILE A 357 6.84 11.64 5.40
C ILE A 357 5.80 11.43 4.29
N LEU A 358 5.37 10.19 4.06
CA LEU A 358 4.35 9.86 3.08
C LEU A 358 2.99 10.48 3.44
N LEU A 359 2.62 10.55 4.73
CA LEU A 359 1.43 11.26 5.18
C LEU A 359 1.50 12.75 4.83
N ILE A 360 2.64 13.41 5.09
CA ILE A 360 2.84 14.82 4.75
C ILE A 360 2.75 15.03 3.23
N ILE A 361 3.38 14.16 2.44
CA ILE A 361 3.27 14.19 0.97
C ILE A 361 1.81 14.03 0.55
N LYS A 362 1.05 13.14 1.20
CA LYS A 362 -0.36 12.91 0.91
C LYS A 362 -1.23 14.13 1.21
N ILE A 363 -0.99 14.79 2.34
CA ILE A 363 -1.67 16.03 2.73
C ILE A 363 -1.33 17.15 1.74
N ALA A 364 -0.04 17.40 1.50
CA ALA A 364 0.43 18.46 0.61
C ALA A 364 -0.06 18.25 -0.83
N GLY A 365 0.04 17.02 -1.34
CA GLY A 365 -0.48 16.63 -2.64
C GLY A 365 -1.98 16.85 -2.75
N THR A 366 -2.77 16.41 -1.75
CA THR A 366 -4.22 16.61 -1.73
C THR A 366 -4.59 18.10 -1.73
N LEU A 367 -3.93 18.93 -0.93
CA LEU A 367 -4.15 20.39 -0.92
C LEU A 367 -3.79 21.02 -2.26
N MET A 368 -2.69 20.61 -2.89
CA MET A 368 -2.30 21.08 -4.22
C MET A 368 -3.35 20.70 -5.27
N MET A 369 -3.86 19.47 -5.22
CA MET A 369 -4.94 19.01 -6.09
C MET A 369 -6.23 19.81 -5.91
N MET A 370 -6.63 20.08 -4.66
CA MET A 370 -7.80 20.89 -4.35
C MET A 370 -7.63 22.32 -4.89
N ALA A 371 -6.45 22.91 -4.74
CA ALA A 371 -6.17 24.24 -5.27
C ALA A 371 -6.25 24.26 -6.80
N LEU A 372 -5.67 23.27 -7.49
CA LEU A 372 -5.74 23.15 -8.95
C LEU A 372 -7.19 22.97 -9.43
N GLY A 373 -7.93 22.04 -8.81
CA GLY A 373 -9.34 21.78 -9.14
C GLY A 373 -10.23 23.00 -8.89
N PHE A 374 -10.01 23.73 -7.78
CA PHE A 374 -10.70 24.98 -7.48
C PHE A 374 -10.37 26.07 -8.50
N MET A 375 -9.09 26.26 -8.83
CA MET A 375 -8.64 27.22 -9.85
C MET A 375 -9.18 26.89 -11.24
N GLN A 376 -9.25 25.61 -11.60
CA GLN A 376 -9.82 25.16 -12.86
C GLN A 376 -11.33 25.43 -12.90
N THR A 377 -12.03 25.12 -11.82
CA THR A 377 -13.48 25.33 -11.71
C THR A 377 -13.82 26.82 -11.76
N THR A 378 -13.12 27.66 -10.99
CA THR A 378 -13.33 29.12 -10.90
C THR A 378 -12.86 29.90 -12.12
N ARG A 379 -11.80 29.49 -12.82
CA ARG A 379 -11.36 30.13 -14.07
C ARG A 379 -12.17 29.68 -15.29
N ALA A 380 -12.58 28.41 -15.34
CA ALA A 380 -13.51 27.94 -16.37
C ALA A 380 -14.88 28.64 -16.25
N LEU A 381 -15.29 28.91 -15.00
CA LEU A 381 -16.46 29.72 -14.63
C LEU A 381 -16.46 31.13 -15.20
N ASN A 382 -15.29 31.78 -15.24
CA ASN A 382 -15.26 33.24 -15.27
C ASN A 382 -15.12 33.88 -16.64
N LYS A 383 -14.77 33.16 -17.73
CA LYS A 383 -14.81 33.77 -19.09
C LYS A 383 -14.51 32.90 -20.32
N ARG A 384 -14.11 31.63 -20.22
CA ARG A 384 -13.93 30.78 -21.42
C ARG A 384 -14.19 29.32 -21.06
N TYR A 385 -15.16 28.70 -21.74
CA TYR A 385 -15.52 27.27 -21.73
C TYR A 385 -14.37 26.35 -22.21
N ARG A 386 -13.15 26.52 -21.69
CA ARG A 386 -11.96 25.76 -22.07
C ARG A 386 -11.27 25.23 -20.83
N ILE A 387 -11.45 23.94 -20.58
CA ILE A 387 -10.69 23.19 -19.59
C ILE A 387 -9.22 23.15 -20.03
N ASN A 388 -8.31 23.47 -19.12
CA ASN A 388 -6.89 23.37 -19.40
C ASN A 388 -6.45 21.91 -19.34
N LYS A 389 -6.29 21.28 -20.52
CA LYS A 389 -5.88 19.88 -20.65
C LYS A 389 -4.62 19.54 -19.85
N VAL A 390 -3.65 20.47 -19.77
CA VAL A 390 -2.41 20.25 -19.03
C VAL A 390 -2.67 20.19 -17.52
N SER A 391 -3.53 21.07 -17.00
CA SER A 391 -3.91 21.06 -15.57
C SER A 391 -4.62 19.75 -15.23
N LEU A 392 -5.54 19.31 -16.08
CA LEU A 392 -6.26 18.06 -15.89
C LEU A 392 -5.33 16.83 -15.91
N ILE A 393 -4.35 16.79 -16.82
CA ILE A 393 -3.35 15.71 -16.84
C ILE A 393 -2.51 15.72 -15.57
N VAL A 394 -2.07 16.90 -15.11
CA VAL A 394 -1.32 17.06 -13.86
C VAL A 394 -2.16 16.60 -12.67
N GLU A 395 -3.43 17.00 -12.58
CA GLU A 395 -4.34 16.56 -11.53
C GLU A 395 -4.47 15.03 -11.53
N VAL A 396 -4.83 14.42 -12.66
CA VAL A 396 -4.94 12.95 -12.75
C VAL A 396 -3.62 12.26 -12.36
N SER A 397 -2.47 12.80 -12.77
CA SER A 397 -1.15 12.24 -12.42
C SER A 397 -0.85 12.32 -10.93
N ILE A 398 -1.16 13.44 -10.26
CA ILE A 398 -1.01 13.57 -8.81
C ILE A 398 -1.94 12.57 -8.10
N GLY A 399 -3.18 12.42 -8.56
CA GLY A 399 -4.11 11.43 -8.01
C GLY A 399 -3.58 9.99 -8.08
N ILE A 400 -2.99 9.61 -9.22
CA ILE A 400 -2.33 8.31 -9.42
C ILE A 400 -1.15 8.11 -8.45
N ILE A 401 -0.33 9.15 -8.23
CA ILE A 401 0.78 9.13 -7.27
C ILE A 401 0.25 9.01 -5.84
N LEU A 402 -0.80 9.73 -5.47
CA LEU A 402 -1.38 9.68 -4.13
C LEU A 402 -1.98 8.31 -3.80
N ILE A 403 -2.52 7.60 -4.80
CA ILE A 403 -2.91 6.20 -4.64
C ILE A 403 -1.68 5.34 -4.36
N LEU A 404 -0.57 5.53 -5.08
CA LEU A 404 0.68 4.77 -4.85
C LEU A 404 1.20 4.99 -3.44
N VAL A 405 1.24 6.25 -3.01
CA VAL A 405 1.60 6.63 -1.64
C VAL A 405 0.69 5.93 -0.62
N GLY A 406 -0.62 5.91 -0.85
CA GLY A 406 -1.58 5.20 0.01
C GLY A 406 -1.33 3.69 0.09
N VAL A 407 -1.06 3.04 -1.05
CA VAL A 407 -0.75 1.60 -1.10
C VAL A 407 0.53 1.31 -0.32
N ILE A 408 1.60 2.09 -0.53
CA ILE A 408 2.87 1.94 0.21
C ILE A 408 2.66 2.15 1.70
N MET A 409 1.95 3.21 2.11
CA MET A 409 1.65 3.50 3.52
C MET A 409 0.91 2.36 4.21
N SER A 410 0.05 1.65 3.49
CA SER A 410 -0.70 0.51 4.05
C SER A 410 0.16 -0.73 4.34
N GLN A 411 1.45 -0.71 3.98
CA GLN A 411 2.37 -1.85 4.05
C GLN A 411 3.62 -1.58 4.88
N ILE A 412 3.85 -0.34 5.28
CA ILE A 412 4.98 0.04 6.12
C ILE A 412 4.49 0.31 7.54
N ASN A 413 5.38 0.13 8.51
CA ASN A 413 5.04 0.34 9.92
C ASN A 413 4.58 1.78 10.19
N ILE A 414 3.59 1.87 11.08
CA ILE A 414 3.07 3.13 11.62
C ILE A 414 3.95 3.54 12.82
N PRO A 415 4.26 4.85 13.01
CA PRO A 415 5.14 5.35 14.08
C PRO A 415 4.60 5.37 15.51
#